data_AF-A0A2T5G905-F1
#
_entry.id   AF-A0A2T5G905-F1
#
_cell.length_a   1.000
_cell.length_b   1.000
_cell.length_c   1.000
_cell.angle_alpha   90.00
_cell.angle_beta   90.00
_cell.angle_gamma   90.00
#
_symmetry.space_group_name_H-M   'P 1'
#
loop_
_entity.id
_entity.type
_entity.pdbx_description
1 polymer ?
#
loop_
_entity_poly.entity_id
_entity_poly.type
_entity_poly.pdbx_seq_one_letter_code
_entity_poly.pdbx_strand_id
1 'polypeptide(L)'
;MDAREDVRASTWEIVLFLVVFPLLVALLLTAAVLLAFGIDVVSPVLGMLHKSPAPDDLRLEEAARTLEGLPPDTAAKLLQNVAPETAALWMEKMDLDSRRRFLAALPPDVASQLLVLLVTPPKGQGGEAEVVRLAGELANARARVASLEGEKADLMRQTAELQNRIRDLEAKNASLQGNLDLLRTRLSVLDGRLNALDQDLAALAGRKDPTANESALREEIAAVRTELSRLRETLSSLSGP
;
A
#
# COMPACT_ATOMS: atom_id res chain seq x y z
N MET A 1 17.13 56.58 -7.77
CA MET A 1 15.77 56.54 -8.38
C MET A 1 15.98 56.01 -9.78
N ASP A 2 16.04 54.69 -9.91
CA ASP A 2 14.91 53.77 -10.12
C ASP A 2 14.51 53.71 -11.60
N ALA A 3 14.94 52.63 -12.24
CA ALA A 3 14.24 51.97 -13.33
C ALA A 3 14.93 50.62 -13.51
N ARG A 4 14.64 49.69 -12.59
CA ARG A 4 14.90 48.27 -12.80
C ARG A 4 14.14 47.86 -14.06
N GLU A 5 14.86 47.51 -15.11
CA GLU A 5 14.28 46.83 -16.26
C GLU A 5 13.77 45.47 -15.80
N ASP A 6 12.45 45.37 -15.69
CA ASP A 6 11.68 44.17 -15.41
C ASP A 6 11.98 43.11 -16.48
N VAL A 7 12.97 42.26 -16.24
CA VAL A 7 13.15 40.99 -16.98
C VAL A 7 12.03 40.04 -16.56
N ARG A 8 10.82 40.30 -17.03
CA ARG A 8 9.72 39.33 -16.96
C ARG A 8 9.95 38.31 -18.05
N ALA A 9 10.84 37.35 -17.80
CA ALA A 9 10.88 36.11 -18.57
C ALA A 9 9.45 35.57 -18.64
N SER A 10 8.96 35.35 -19.86
CA SER A 10 7.58 34.93 -20.08
C SER A 10 7.34 33.66 -19.27
N THR A 11 6.23 33.57 -18.54
CA THR A 11 5.89 32.39 -17.73
C THR A 11 6.01 31.09 -18.56
N TRP A 12 5.79 31.19 -19.87
CA TRP A 12 6.00 30.12 -20.84
C TRP A 12 7.46 29.74 -21.08
N GLU A 13 8.40 30.69 -21.10
CA GLU A 13 9.84 30.41 -21.22
C GLU A 13 10.38 29.73 -19.97
N ILE A 14 9.90 30.13 -18.78
CA ILE A 14 10.28 29.47 -17.52
C ILE A 14 9.80 28.03 -17.52
N VAL A 15 8.55 27.75 -17.94
CA VAL A 15 8.03 26.38 -18.03
C VAL A 15 8.79 25.56 -19.08
N LEU A 16 9.09 26.15 -20.24
CA LEU A 16 9.86 25.49 -21.29
C LEU A 16 11.27 25.11 -20.79
N PHE A 17 11.94 26.01 -20.07
CA PHE A 17 13.30 25.77 -19.59
C PHE A 17 13.35 24.89 -18.33
N LEU A 18 12.36 24.99 -17.44
CA LEU A 18 12.39 24.29 -16.15
C LEU A 18 11.72 22.91 -16.21
N VAL A 19 10.84 22.67 -17.19
CA VAL A 19 10.13 21.38 -17.34
C VAL A 19 10.50 20.68 -18.63
N VAL A 20 10.43 21.36 -19.77
CA VAL A 20 10.63 20.71 -21.08
C VAL A 20 12.10 20.40 -21.33
N PHE A 21 13.00 21.34 -21.03
CA PHE A 21 14.44 21.14 -21.20
C PHE A 21 15.00 19.96 -20.38
N PRO A 22 14.75 19.83 -19.06
CA PRO A 22 15.26 18.67 -18.31
C PRO A 22 14.62 17.35 -18.76
N LEU A 23 13.36 17.37 -19.21
CA LEU A 23 12.70 16.18 -19.73
C LEU A 23 13.30 15.73 -21.07
N LEU A 24 13.66 16.68 -21.93
CA LEU A 24 14.36 16.42 -23.20
C LEU A 24 15.78 15.90 -22.95
N VAL A 25 16.50 16.50 -22.00
CA VAL A 25 17.84 16.01 -21.60
C VAL A 25 17.76 14.60 -21.00
N ALA A 26 16.77 14.32 -20.16
CA ALA A 26 16.53 12.98 -19.61
C ALA A 26 16.21 11.98 -20.72
N LEU A 27 15.36 12.34 -21.69
CA LEU A 27 15.05 11.51 -22.86
C LEU A 27 16.31 11.20 -23.68
N LEU A 28 17.16 12.21 -23.92
CA LEU A 28 18.37 12.09 -24.70
C LEU A 28 19.44 11.24 -23.99
N LEU A 29 19.58 11.41 -22.67
CA LEU A 29 20.41 10.54 -21.83
C LEU A 29 19.91 9.10 -21.85
N THR A 30 18.60 8.89 -21.75
CA THR A 30 18.00 7.55 -21.81
C THR A 30 18.26 6.89 -23.16
N ALA A 31 18.12 7.65 -24.26
CA ALA A 31 18.44 7.18 -25.61
C ALA A 31 19.93 6.85 -25.76
N ALA A 32 20.83 7.69 -25.22
CA ALA A 32 22.28 7.45 -25.25
C ALA A 32 22.68 6.20 -24.46
N VAL A 33 22.05 5.97 -23.29
CA VAL A 33 22.24 4.76 -22.49
C VAL A 33 21.77 3.53 -23.26
N LEU A 34 20.57 3.57 -23.86
CA LEU A 34 20.04 2.47 -24.67
C LEU A 34 20.98 2.12 -25.85
N LEU A 35 21.55 3.13 -26.51
CA LEU A 35 22.48 2.96 -27.61
C LEU A 35 23.83 2.38 -27.15
N ALA A 36 24.32 2.77 -25.97
CA ALA A 36 25.52 2.17 -25.35
C ALA A 36 25.32 0.70 -24.96
N PHE A 37 24.09 0.28 -24.65
CA PHE A 37 23.72 -1.11 -24.39
C PHE A 37 23.41 -1.91 -25.67
N GLY A 38 23.59 -1.34 -26.86
CA GLY A 38 23.35 -2.01 -28.13
C GLY A 38 21.87 -2.25 -28.45
N ILE A 39 20.96 -1.52 -27.79
CA ILE A 39 19.51 -1.61 -28.01
C ILE A 39 19.14 -0.62 -29.13
N ASP A 40 18.87 -1.15 -30.33
CA ASP A 40 18.47 -0.36 -31.49
C ASP A 40 17.01 0.09 -31.36
N VAL A 41 16.81 1.32 -30.89
CA VAL A 41 15.51 2.00 -30.77
C VAL A 41 15.08 2.70 -32.06
N VAL A 42 15.94 2.79 -33.08
CA VAL A 42 15.63 3.47 -34.35
C VAL A 42 14.84 2.54 -35.29
N SER A 43 15.22 1.26 -35.33
CA SER A 43 14.57 0.25 -36.18
C SER A 43 13.06 0.04 -35.90
N PRO A 44 12.56 0.01 -34.65
CA PRO A 44 11.13 -0.12 -34.36
C PRO A 44 10.30 1.10 -34.78
N VAL A 45 10.85 2.31 -34.63
CA VAL A 45 10.16 3.56 -34.94
C VAL A 45 10.11 3.83 -36.46
N LEU A 46 11.18 3.49 -37.18
CA LEU A 46 11.17 3.53 -38.66
C LEU A 46 10.28 2.42 -39.26
N GLY A 47 10.17 1.26 -38.60
CA GLY A 47 9.31 0.15 -39.01
C GLY A 47 7.80 0.47 -38.93
N MET A 48 7.39 1.41 -38.08
CA MET A 48 5.99 1.83 -37.95
C MET A 48 5.50 2.73 -39.10
N LEU A 49 6.40 3.39 -39.85
CA LEU A 49 6.00 4.37 -40.87
C LEU A 49 5.72 3.79 -42.27
N HIS A 50 6.03 2.51 -42.52
CA HIS A 50 5.88 1.88 -43.85
C HIS A 50 5.11 0.56 -43.90
N LYS A 51 4.55 0.08 -42.78
CA LYS A 51 3.79 -1.17 -42.78
C LYS A 51 2.31 -0.86 -43.00
N SER A 52 1.85 -0.97 -44.25
CA SER A 52 0.42 -1.18 -44.49
C SER A 52 -0.04 -2.34 -43.61
N PRO A 53 -1.13 -2.17 -42.83
CA PRO A 53 -1.58 -3.22 -41.93
C PRO A 53 -1.92 -4.46 -42.76
N ALA A 54 -1.30 -5.59 -42.40
CA ALA A 54 -1.70 -6.88 -42.94
C ALA A 54 -3.20 -7.07 -42.61
N PRO A 55 -4.02 -7.54 -43.57
CA PRO A 55 -5.43 -7.77 -43.31
C PRO A 55 -5.61 -8.81 -42.21
N ASP A 56 -6.40 -8.47 -41.17
CA ASP A 56 -6.74 -9.36 -40.06
C ASP A 56 -7.29 -10.71 -40.58
N ASP A 57 -6.99 -11.82 -39.89
CA ASP A 57 -7.41 -13.19 -40.28
C ASP A 57 -8.92 -13.31 -40.57
N LEU A 58 -9.75 -12.56 -39.83
CA LEU A 58 -11.21 -12.48 -40.06
C LEU A 58 -11.56 -11.90 -41.43
N ARG A 59 -10.80 -10.90 -41.90
CA ARG A 59 -11.02 -10.26 -43.21
C ARG A 59 -10.52 -11.14 -44.35
N LEU A 60 -9.49 -11.95 -44.10
CA LEU A 60 -9.01 -12.95 -45.05
C LEU A 60 -10.04 -14.05 -45.29
N GLU A 61 -10.74 -14.48 -44.23
CA GLU A 61 -11.75 -15.53 -44.34
C GLU A 61 -13.06 -15.05 -44.99
N GLU A 62 -13.46 -13.80 -44.71
CA GLU A 62 -14.60 -13.16 -45.37
C GLU A 62 -14.33 -12.86 -46.86
N ALA A 63 -13.10 -12.42 -47.18
CA ALA A 63 -12.64 -12.26 -48.56
C ALA A 63 -12.59 -13.60 -49.31
N ALA A 64 -12.11 -14.68 -48.68
CA ALA A 64 -12.09 -16.01 -49.29
C ALA A 64 -13.50 -16.52 -49.60
N ARG A 65 -14.44 -16.39 -48.65
CA ARG A 65 -15.85 -16.81 -48.84
C ARG A 65 -16.56 -16.00 -49.93
N THR A 66 -16.31 -14.70 -50.00
CA THR A 66 -16.89 -13.86 -51.05
C THR A 66 -16.33 -14.18 -52.43
N LEU A 67 -15.04 -14.52 -52.53
CA LEU A 67 -14.42 -14.98 -53.77
C LEU A 67 -14.91 -16.37 -54.21
N GLU A 68 -15.14 -17.28 -53.26
CA GLU A 68 -15.66 -18.64 -53.53
C GLU A 68 -17.07 -18.62 -54.16
N GLY A 69 -17.87 -17.58 -53.84
CA GLY A 69 -19.20 -17.37 -54.42
C GLY A 69 -19.22 -16.71 -55.80
N LEU A 70 -18.07 -16.29 -56.34
CA LEU A 70 -18.01 -15.55 -57.61
C LEU A 70 -17.74 -16.45 -58.82
N PRO A 71 -18.22 -16.07 -60.03
CA PRO A 71 -17.84 -16.72 -61.27
C PRO A 71 -16.31 -16.69 -61.47
N PRO A 72 -15.72 -17.76 -62.04
CA PRO A 72 -14.26 -17.91 -62.14
C PRO A 72 -13.57 -16.79 -62.91
N ASP A 73 -14.22 -16.25 -63.94
CA ASP A 73 -13.69 -15.15 -64.75
C ASP A 73 -13.69 -13.81 -64.00
N THR A 74 -14.67 -13.60 -63.11
CA THR A 74 -14.78 -12.39 -62.29
C THR A 74 -13.77 -12.43 -61.15
N ALA A 75 -13.64 -13.59 -60.50
CA ALA A 75 -12.64 -13.83 -59.47
C ALA A 75 -11.22 -13.68 -60.04
N ALA A 76 -10.93 -14.21 -61.23
CA ALA A 76 -9.64 -14.08 -61.88
C ALA A 76 -9.27 -12.60 -62.15
N LYS A 77 -10.24 -11.77 -62.58
CA LYS A 77 -10.01 -10.33 -62.78
C LYS A 77 -9.75 -9.58 -61.46
N LEU A 78 -10.41 -9.98 -60.38
CA LEU A 78 -10.15 -9.41 -59.06
C LEU A 78 -8.76 -9.79 -58.55
N LEU A 79 -8.36 -11.06 -58.71
CA LEU A 79 -7.04 -11.55 -58.32
C LEU A 79 -5.91 -10.91 -59.14
N GLN A 80 -6.15 -10.55 -60.40
CA GLN A 80 -5.20 -9.80 -61.23
C GLN A 80 -4.98 -8.36 -60.74
N ASN A 81 -5.98 -7.76 -60.07
CA ASN A 81 -5.92 -6.39 -59.57
C ASN A 81 -5.39 -6.30 -58.12
N VAL A 82 -5.07 -7.43 -57.50
CA VAL A 82 -4.62 -7.54 -56.12
C VAL A 82 -3.17 -8.03 -56.11
N ALA A 83 -2.38 -7.58 -55.14
CA ALA A 83 -1.00 -8.03 -54.99
C ALA A 83 -0.92 -9.56 -54.88
N PRO A 84 0.01 -10.22 -55.60
CA PRO A 84 0.06 -11.68 -55.71
C PRO A 84 0.23 -12.38 -54.35
N GLU A 85 0.85 -11.71 -53.37
CA GLU A 85 0.98 -12.20 -52.00
C GLU A 85 -0.35 -12.24 -51.26
N THR A 86 -1.18 -11.21 -51.42
CA THR A 86 -2.52 -11.13 -50.83
C THR A 86 -3.48 -12.12 -51.50
N ALA A 87 -3.37 -12.27 -52.82
CA ALA A 87 -4.12 -13.27 -53.58
C ALA A 87 -3.76 -14.71 -53.13
N ALA A 88 -2.48 -14.98 -52.87
CA ALA A 88 -2.06 -16.28 -52.33
C ALA A 88 -2.62 -16.56 -50.93
N LEU A 89 -2.66 -15.56 -50.04
CA LEU A 89 -3.26 -15.66 -48.71
C LEU A 89 -4.76 -15.93 -48.75
N TRP A 90 -5.50 -15.29 -49.68
CA TRP A 90 -6.92 -15.56 -49.90
C TRP A 90 -7.14 -16.99 -50.41
N MET A 91 -6.30 -17.44 -51.34
CA MET A 91 -6.39 -18.80 -51.89
C MET A 91 -5.99 -19.87 -50.87
N GLU A 92 -5.07 -19.61 -49.95
CA GLU A 92 -4.69 -20.55 -48.89
C GLU A 92 -5.88 -20.97 -48.01
N LYS A 93 -6.82 -20.04 -47.77
CA LYS A 93 -8.04 -20.26 -46.97
C LYS A 93 -9.21 -20.87 -47.77
N MET A 94 -9.11 -20.97 -49.10
CA MET A 94 -10.15 -21.55 -49.96
C MET A 94 -10.05 -23.08 -50.05
N ASP A 95 -11.16 -23.72 -50.43
CA ASP A 95 -11.15 -25.13 -50.78
C ASP A 95 -10.27 -25.41 -52.02
N LEU A 96 -9.84 -26.66 -52.17
CA LEU A 96 -8.93 -27.09 -53.24
C LEU A 96 -9.59 -27.03 -54.63
N ASP A 97 -10.90 -27.24 -54.73
CA ASP A 97 -11.62 -27.26 -56.00
C ASP A 97 -11.85 -25.85 -56.55
N SER A 98 -12.21 -24.89 -55.71
CA SER A 98 -12.34 -23.48 -56.11
C SER A 98 -10.99 -22.88 -56.48
N ARG A 99 -9.93 -23.16 -55.71
CA ARG A 99 -8.55 -22.79 -56.08
C ARG A 99 -8.18 -23.28 -57.47
N ARG A 100 -8.45 -24.55 -57.77
CA ARG A 100 -8.13 -25.15 -59.07
C ARG A 100 -8.91 -24.48 -60.20
N ARG A 101 -10.19 -24.16 -59.99
CA ARG A 101 -11.02 -23.45 -60.97
C ARG A 101 -10.51 -22.04 -61.24
N PHE A 102 -10.11 -21.30 -60.21
CA PHE A 102 -9.58 -19.94 -60.36
C PHE A 102 -8.19 -19.92 -61.00
N LEU A 103 -7.30 -20.86 -60.64
CA LEU A 103 -5.99 -21.01 -61.30
C LEU A 103 -6.12 -21.34 -62.79
N ALA A 104 -7.16 -22.10 -63.18
CA ALA A 104 -7.42 -22.44 -64.58
C ALA A 104 -7.97 -21.25 -65.40
N ALA A 105 -8.60 -20.27 -64.75
CA ALA A 105 -9.14 -19.06 -65.39
C ALA A 105 -8.13 -17.89 -65.43
N LEU A 106 -6.98 -18.04 -64.78
CA LEU A 106 -5.92 -17.02 -64.73
C LEU A 106 -4.96 -17.12 -65.93
N PRO A 107 -4.38 -15.99 -66.36
CA PRO A 107 -3.26 -15.99 -67.31
C PRO A 107 -2.11 -16.85 -66.77
N PRO A 108 -1.39 -17.59 -67.63
CA PRO A 108 -0.39 -18.58 -67.22
C PRO A 108 0.75 -17.96 -66.39
N ASP A 109 1.09 -16.70 -66.64
CA ASP A 109 2.15 -15.98 -65.92
C ASP A 109 1.74 -15.69 -64.46
N VAL A 110 0.49 -15.28 -64.24
CA VAL A 110 -0.05 -14.95 -62.90
C VAL A 110 -0.33 -16.24 -62.12
N ALA A 111 -0.88 -17.26 -62.79
CA ALA A 111 -1.11 -18.57 -62.18
C ALA A 111 0.19 -19.21 -61.68
N SER A 112 1.28 -19.07 -62.42
CA SER A 112 2.60 -19.60 -62.04
C SER A 112 3.18 -18.87 -60.83
N GLN A 113 3.06 -17.54 -60.77
CA GLN A 113 3.49 -16.74 -59.62
C GLN A 113 2.73 -17.10 -58.35
N LEU A 114 1.40 -17.26 -58.46
CA LEU A 114 0.55 -17.65 -57.34
C LEU A 114 0.83 -19.09 -56.89
N LEU A 115 1.06 -20.02 -57.82
CA LEU A 115 1.43 -21.40 -57.48
C LEU A 115 2.75 -21.46 -56.71
N VAL A 116 3.75 -20.66 -57.07
CA VAL A 116 5.00 -20.56 -56.32
C VAL A 116 4.74 -20.06 -54.90
N LEU A 117 3.95 -18.99 -54.74
CA LEU A 117 3.56 -18.45 -53.42
C LEU A 117 2.70 -19.40 -52.59
N LEU A 118 1.86 -20.24 -53.21
CA LEU A 118 1.04 -21.25 -52.54
C LEU A 118 1.84 -22.49 -52.11
N VAL A 119 2.88 -22.86 -52.87
CA VAL A 119 3.78 -23.98 -52.56
C VAL A 119 4.83 -23.56 -51.52
N THR A 120 5.29 -22.31 -51.58
CA THR A 120 6.13 -21.68 -50.56
C THR A 120 5.40 -20.46 -49.97
N PRO A 121 4.44 -20.68 -49.05
CA PRO A 121 3.81 -19.56 -48.36
C PRO A 121 4.90 -18.77 -47.63
N PRO A 122 4.82 -17.42 -47.60
CA PRO A 122 5.70 -16.61 -46.77
C PRO A 122 5.35 -16.85 -45.29
N LYS A 123 5.77 -18.00 -44.76
CA LYS A 123 5.78 -18.29 -43.33
C LYS A 123 6.79 -17.33 -42.71
N GLY A 124 6.35 -16.35 -41.94
CA GLY A 124 7.30 -15.57 -41.16
C GLY A 124 6.74 -14.35 -40.45
N GLN A 125 5.82 -13.59 -41.04
CA GLN A 125 5.62 -12.23 -40.51
C GLN A 125 4.54 -12.10 -39.41
N GLY A 126 3.50 -12.93 -39.42
CA GLY A 126 2.42 -12.88 -38.41
C GLY A 126 2.73 -13.67 -37.15
N GLY A 127 3.19 -14.92 -37.30
CA GLY A 127 3.51 -15.80 -36.18
C GLY A 127 4.69 -15.32 -35.34
N GLU A 128 5.75 -14.81 -35.96
CA GLU A 128 6.91 -14.29 -35.23
C GLU A 128 6.55 -13.01 -34.47
N ALA A 129 5.72 -12.14 -35.04
CA ALA A 129 5.23 -10.94 -34.37
C ALA A 129 4.37 -11.28 -33.14
N GLU A 130 3.48 -12.28 -33.27
CA GLU A 130 2.65 -12.78 -32.17
C GLU A 130 3.51 -13.40 -31.06
N VAL A 131 4.53 -14.19 -31.42
CA VAL A 131 5.49 -14.79 -30.47
C VAL A 131 6.27 -13.71 -29.73
N VAL A 132 6.74 -12.67 -30.42
CA VAL A 132 7.45 -11.55 -29.80
C VAL A 132 6.53 -10.76 -28.87
N ARG A 133 5.27 -10.53 -29.26
CA ARG A 133 4.26 -9.86 -28.41
C ARG A 133 4.00 -10.66 -27.13
N LEU A 134 3.70 -11.95 -27.27
CA LEU A 134 3.45 -12.84 -26.13
C LEU A 134 4.67 -12.99 -25.22
N ALA A 135 5.88 -13.00 -25.78
CA ALA A 135 7.11 -13.01 -25.00
C ALA A 135 7.26 -11.71 -24.17
N GLY A 136 6.93 -10.55 -24.75
CA GLY A 136 6.91 -9.27 -24.04
C GLY A 136 5.86 -9.23 -22.92
N GLU A 137 4.66 -9.73 -23.18
CA GLU A 137 3.60 -9.85 -22.16
C GLU A 137 4.01 -10.78 -21.02
N LEU A 138 4.63 -11.92 -21.34
CA LEU A 138 5.15 -12.85 -20.35
C LEU A 138 6.26 -12.22 -19.51
N ALA A 139 7.17 -11.47 -20.12
CA ALA A 139 8.22 -10.74 -19.42
C ALA A 139 7.63 -9.70 -18.45
N ASN A 140 6.65 -8.92 -18.90
CA ASN A 140 5.94 -7.95 -18.07
C ASN A 140 5.18 -8.62 -16.93
N ALA A 141 4.49 -9.73 -17.18
CA ALA A 141 3.80 -10.50 -16.17
C ALA A 141 4.78 -11.03 -15.10
N ARG A 142 5.94 -11.56 -15.52
CA ARG A 142 7.00 -12.00 -14.59
C ARG A 142 7.54 -10.87 -13.74
N ALA A 143 7.78 -9.70 -14.33
CA ALA A 143 8.23 -8.52 -13.59
C ALA A 143 7.19 -8.08 -12.54
N ARG A 144 5.90 -8.09 -12.89
CA ARG A 144 4.82 -7.78 -11.95
C ARG A 144 4.73 -8.80 -10.82
N VAL A 145 4.88 -10.09 -11.11
CA VAL A 145 4.90 -11.14 -10.07
C VAL A 145 6.06 -10.91 -9.10
N ALA A 146 7.26 -10.65 -9.61
CA ALA A 146 8.42 -10.37 -8.78
C ALA A 146 8.23 -9.13 -7.89
N SER A 147 7.62 -8.06 -8.42
CA SER A 147 7.27 -6.85 -7.64
C SER A 147 6.28 -7.18 -6.51
N LEU A 148 5.21 -7.91 -6.82
CA LEU A 148 4.19 -8.29 -5.84
C LEU A 148 4.75 -9.23 -4.76
N GLU A 149 5.68 -10.12 -5.12
CA GLU A 149 6.38 -10.97 -4.15
C GLU A 149 7.26 -10.13 -3.20
N GLY A 150 7.91 -9.09 -3.72
CA GLY A 150 8.64 -8.11 -2.92
C GLY A 150 7.73 -7.37 -1.94
N GLU A 151 6.63 -6.79 -2.43
CA GLU A 151 5.63 -6.11 -1.60
C GLU A 151 5.03 -7.03 -0.53
N LYS A 152 4.73 -8.28 -0.89
CA LYS A 152 4.27 -9.29 0.07
C LYS A 152 5.30 -9.56 1.16
N ALA A 153 6.58 -9.68 0.81
CA ALA A 153 7.64 -9.89 1.78
C ALA A 153 7.78 -8.68 2.72
N ASP A 154 7.66 -7.46 2.20
CA ASP A 154 7.70 -6.23 2.99
C ASP A 154 6.51 -6.15 3.97
N LEU A 155 5.30 -6.43 3.50
CA LEU A 155 4.10 -6.49 4.35
C LEU A 155 4.21 -7.56 5.44
N MET A 156 4.79 -8.71 5.13
CA MET A 156 5.05 -9.76 6.14
C MET A 156 6.02 -9.28 7.22
N ARG A 157 7.10 -8.57 6.85
CA ARG A 157 8.04 -7.99 7.83
C ARG A 157 7.36 -6.93 8.70
N GLN A 158 6.60 -6.01 8.10
CA GLN A 158 5.86 -4.98 8.84
C GLN A 158 4.85 -5.61 9.81
N THR A 159 4.14 -6.66 9.38
CA THR A 159 3.20 -7.39 10.24
C THR A 159 3.90 -8.01 11.44
N ALA A 160 5.05 -8.65 11.23
CA ALA A 160 5.83 -9.23 12.33
C ALA A 160 6.34 -8.16 13.31
N GLU A 161 6.79 -7.01 12.81
CA GLU A 161 7.21 -5.88 13.64
C GLU A 161 6.06 -5.33 14.49
N LEU A 162 4.89 -5.12 13.88
CA LEU A 162 3.70 -4.65 14.59
C LEU A 162 3.27 -5.65 15.67
N GLN A 163 3.31 -6.95 15.39
CA GLN A 163 3.02 -7.98 16.39
C GLN A 163 4.00 -7.93 17.58
N ASN A 164 5.29 -7.71 17.33
CA ASN A 164 6.27 -7.54 18.41
C ASN A 164 5.97 -6.28 19.25
N ARG A 165 5.67 -5.15 18.58
CA ARG A 165 5.30 -3.90 19.27
C ARG A 165 4.05 -4.04 20.12
N ILE A 166 3.05 -4.80 19.66
CA ILE A 166 1.85 -5.11 20.45
C ILE A 166 2.21 -5.88 21.71
N ARG A 167 3.02 -6.95 21.61
CA ARG A 167 3.46 -7.74 22.78
C ARG A 167 4.23 -6.90 23.78
N ASP A 168 5.11 -6.02 23.32
CA ASP A 168 5.86 -5.10 24.19
C ASP A 168 4.93 -4.11 24.92
N LEU A 169 3.92 -3.59 24.23
CA LEU A 169 2.92 -2.70 24.82
C LEU A 169 2.05 -3.43 25.85
N GLU A 170 1.64 -4.67 25.57
CA GLU A 170 0.90 -5.51 26.51
C GLU A 170 1.73 -5.76 27.78
N ALA A 171 3.02 -6.09 27.65
CA ALA A 171 3.90 -6.28 28.79
C ALA A 171 4.08 -5.00 29.63
N LYS A 172 4.25 -3.84 28.97
CA LYS A 172 4.31 -2.54 29.65
C LYS A 172 3.02 -2.22 30.38
N ASN A 173 1.86 -2.48 29.76
CA ASN A 173 0.57 -2.24 30.38
C ASN A 173 0.37 -3.11 31.63
N ALA A 174 0.72 -4.41 31.56
CA ALA A 174 0.67 -5.30 32.72
C ALA A 174 1.58 -4.82 33.86
N SER A 175 2.79 -4.34 33.54
CA SER A 175 3.70 -3.76 34.54
C SER A 175 3.12 -2.49 35.19
N LEU A 176 2.51 -1.59 34.40
CA LEU A 176 1.88 -0.38 34.91
C LEU A 176 0.69 -0.70 35.81
N GLN A 177 -0.14 -1.69 35.44
CA GLN A 177 -1.24 -2.17 36.28
C GLN A 177 -0.73 -2.70 37.62
N GLY A 178 0.31 -3.54 37.61
CA GLY A 178 0.92 -4.04 38.85
C GLY A 178 1.48 -2.93 39.74
N ASN A 179 2.11 -1.91 39.14
CA ASN A 179 2.58 -0.74 39.89
C ASN A 179 1.42 0.04 40.52
N LEU A 180 0.32 0.23 39.77
CA LEU A 180 -0.86 0.94 40.24
C LEU A 180 -1.50 0.23 41.45
N ASP A 181 -1.59 -1.10 41.42
CA ASP A 181 -2.10 -1.89 42.55
C ASP A 181 -1.18 -1.84 43.78
N LEU A 182 0.15 -1.82 43.57
CA LEU A 182 1.10 -1.59 44.65
C LEU A 182 0.92 -0.20 45.28
N LEU A 183 0.74 0.84 44.45
CA LEU A 183 0.49 2.20 44.93
C LEU A 183 -0.83 2.29 45.71
N ARG A 184 -1.91 1.66 45.24
CA ARG A 184 -3.19 1.56 45.97
C ARG A 184 -3.02 0.91 47.33
N THR A 185 -2.27 -0.19 47.40
CA THR A 185 -1.98 -0.89 48.65
C THR A 185 -1.20 0.01 49.62
N ARG A 186 -0.17 0.72 49.12
CA ARG A 186 0.59 1.68 49.94
C ARG A 186 -0.27 2.82 50.47
N LEU A 187 -1.17 3.35 49.64
CA LEU A 187 -2.10 4.40 50.05
C LEU A 187 -3.01 3.92 51.18
N SER A 188 -3.59 2.73 51.05
CA SER A 188 -4.44 2.13 52.09
C SER A 188 -3.69 1.92 53.42
N VAL A 189 -2.42 1.50 53.36
CA VAL A 189 -1.58 1.39 54.56
C VAL A 189 -1.32 2.76 55.20
N LEU A 190 -1.05 3.79 54.39
CA LEU A 190 -0.85 5.15 54.89
C LEU A 190 -2.11 5.71 55.53
N ASP A 191 -3.29 5.52 54.93
CA ASP A 191 -4.58 5.92 55.50
C ASP A 191 -4.82 5.23 56.85
N GLY A 192 -4.52 3.93 56.94
CA GLY A 192 -4.60 3.20 58.21
C GLY A 192 -3.67 3.77 59.30
N ARG A 193 -2.44 4.15 58.92
CA ARG A 193 -1.50 4.80 59.84
C ARG A 193 -1.96 6.18 60.28
N LEU A 194 -2.57 6.94 59.38
CA LEU A 194 -3.11 8.27 59.69
C LEU A 194 -4.25 8.17 60.70
N ASN A 195 -5.19 7.24 60.48
CA ASN A 195 -6.27 6.98 61.44
C ASN A 195 -5.75 6.55 62.81
N ALA A 196 -4.70 5.74 62.87
CA ALA A 196 -4.08 5.35 64.14
C ALA A 196 -3.44 6.54 64.86
N LEU A 197 -2.75 7.41 64.13
CA LEU A 197 -2.18 8.65 64.67
C LEU A 197 -3.26 9.60 65.20
N ASP A 198 -4.39 9.72 64.50
CA ASP A 198 -5.51 10.55 64.95
C ASP A 198 -6.11 10.02 66.26
N GLN A 199 -6.23 8.69 66.41
CA GLN A 199 -6.66 8.05 67.65
C GLN A 199 -5.67 8.29 68.80
N ASP A 200 -4.37 8.14 68.54
CA ASP A 200 -3.32 8.41 69.51
C ASP A 200 -3.33 9.88 69.97
N LEU A 201 -3.53 10.81 69.03
CA LEU A 201 -3.62 12.24 69.30
C LEU A 201 -4.86 12.57 70.16
N ALA A 202 -6.02 11.99 69.83
CA ALA A 202 -7.23 12.12 70.63
C ALA A 202 -7.05 11.57 72.05
N ALA A 203 -6.40 10.40 72.20
CA ALA A 203 -6.10 9.81 73.50
C ALA A 203 -5.13 10.68 74.32
N LEU A 204 -4.09 11.24 73.68
CA LEU A 204 -3.18 12.18 74.33
C LEU A 204 -3.88 13.46 74.77
N ALA A 205 -4.76 14.01 73.92
CA ALA A 205 -5.54 15.20 74.24
C ALA A 205 -6.45 14.96 75.46
N GLY A 206 -7.14 13.81 75.50
CA GLY A 206 -7.95 13.41 76.65
C GLY A 206 -7.14 13.25 77.94
N ARG A 207 -5.94 12.67 77.88
CA ARG A 207 -5.03 12.58 79.04
C ARG A 207 -4.54 13.95 79.51
N LYS A 208 -4.30 14.86 78.58
CA LYS A 208 -3.75 16.19 78.86
C LYS A 208 -4.80 17.18 79.35
N ASP A 209 -6.10 16.86 79.30
CA ASP A 209 -7.15 17.75 79.79
C ASP A 209 -6.96 18.04 81.29
N PRO A 210 -6.40 19.21 81.65
CA PRO A 210 -6.06 19.52 83.02
C PRO A 210 -7.33 19.84 83.82
N THR A 211 -8.42 20.20 83.14
CA THR A 211 -9.69 20.58 83.78
C THR A 211 -10.43 19.36 84.31
N ALA A 212 -10.39 18.24 83.60
CA ALA A 212 -10.91 16.95 84.07
C ALA A 212 -10.13 16.43 85.30
N ASN A 213 -8.80 16.50 85.28
CA ASN A 213 -7.97 16.08 86.42
C ASN A 213 -8.13 17.03 87.62
N GLU A 214 -8.22 18.34 87.38
CA GLU A 214 -8.41 19.33 88.44
C GLU A 214 -9.80 19.22 89.09
N SER A 215 -10.86 18.98 88.31
CA SER A 215 -12.20 18.76 88.84
C SER A 215 -12.28 17.49 89.69
N ALA A 216 -11.69 16.38 89.24
CA ALA A 216 -11.60 15.15 90.02
C ALA A 216 -10.86 15.35 91.37
N LEU A 217 -9.71 16.03 91.34
CA LEU A 217 -8.97 16.35 92.57
C LEU A 217 -9.75 17.29 93.49
N ARG A 218 -10.50 18.26 92.94
CA ARG A 218 -11.35 19.15 93.74
C ARG A 218 -12.48 18.40 94.43
N GLU A 219 -13.11 17.44 93.75
CA GLU A 219 -14.13 16.58 94.34
C GLU A 219 -13.56 15.70 95.45
N GLU A 220 -12.39 15.10 95.23
CA GLU A 220 -11.70 14.30 96.25
C GLU A 220 -11.32 15.14 97.47
N ILE A 221 -10.78 16.35 97.28
CA ILE A 221 -10.52 17.29 98.39
C ILE A 221 -11.81 17.65 99.13
N ALA A 222 -12.93 17.85 98.43
CA ALA A 222 -14.21 18.15 99.05
C ALA A 222 -14.74 16.97 99.88
N ALA A 223 -14.60 15.74 99.38
CA ALA A 223 -14.94 14.51 100.09
C ALA A 223 -14.08 14.33 101.35
N VAL A 224 -12.75 14.47 101.23
CA VAL A 224 -11.83 14.38 102.38
C VAL A 224 -12.14 15.44 103.43
N ARG A 225 -12.46 16.68 103.03
CA ARG A 225 -12.88 17.74 103.97
C ARG A 225 -14.15 17.37 104.72
N THR A 226 -15.13 16.79 104.04
CA THR A 226 -16.39 16.38 104.70
C THR A 226 -16.16 15.22 105.66
N GLU A 227 -15.31 14.26 105.33
CA GLU A 227 -14.89 13.20 106.26
C GLU A 227 -14.16 13.77 107.47
N LEU A 228 -13.20 14.68 107.28
CA LEU A 228 -12.45 15.28 108.36
C LEU A 228 -13.35 16.07 109.33
N SER A 229 -14.35 16.79 108.82
CA SER A 229 -15.37 17.44 109.65
C SER A 229 -16.16 16.45 110.48
N ARG A 230 -16.63 15.34 109.88
CA ARG A 230 -17.33 14.27 110.63
C ARG A 230 -16.45 13.64 111.70
N LEU A 231 -15.21 13.31 111.36
CA LEU A 231 -14.22 12.79 112.31
C LEU A 231 -14.00 13.77 113.48
N ARG A 232 -13.90 15.06 113.21
CA ARG A 232 -13.77 16.10 114.24
C ARG A 232 -14.99 16.14 115.16
N GLU A 233 -16.20 16.11 114.61
CA GLU A 233 -17.45 16.05 115.39
C GLU A 233 -17.49 14.80 116.28
N THR A 234 -17.14 13.63 115.73
CA THR A 234 -17.09 12.39 116.52
C THR A 234 -16.05 12.47 117.64
N LEU A 235 -14.86 13.02 117.39
CA LEU A 235 -13.83 13.21 118.41
C LEU A 235 -14.30 14.19 119.50
N SER A 236 -14.96 15.28 119.12
CA SER A 236 -15.55 16.22 120.09
C SER A 236 -16.61 15.54 120.96
N SER A 237 -17.41 14.64 120.40
CA SER A 237 -18.39 13.86 121.17
C SER A 237 -17.76 12.80 122.09
N LEU A 238 -16.59 12.26 121.72
CA LEU A 238 -15.86 11.25 122.50
C LEU A 238 -14.94 11.86 123.58
N SER A 239 -14.40 13.04 123.33
CA SER A 239 -13.48 13.76 124.23
C SER A 239 -14.20 14.65 125.23
N GLY A 240 -15.52 14.78 125.12
CA GLY A 240 -16.35 15.49 126.10
C GLY A 240 -16.84 14.54 127.21
N PRO A 241 -16.40 14.72 128.46
CA PRO A 241 -17.23 14.56 129.65
C PRO A 241 -18.12 15.79 129.90
#